data_AF-M7Y747-F1
#
_entry.id   AF-M7Y747-F1
#
_cell.length_a   1.000
_cell.length_b   1.000
_cell.length_c   1.000
_cell.angle_alpha   90.00
_cell.angle_beta   90.00
_cell.angle_gamma   90.00
#
_symmetry.space_group_name_H-M   'P 1'
#
loop_
_entity.id
_entity.type
_entity.pdbx_description
1 polymer ?
#
loop_
_entity_poly.entity_id
_entity_poly.type
_entity_poly.pdbx_seq_one_letter_code
_entity_poly.pdbx_strand_id
1 'polypeptide(L)' 'MERVSEEACKKACLDDCACAAAQFYYGRDAGDGFCYLQSEVFSLQTVRPEVVHYNSTMRIKVQAKSARI' A
#
# COMPACT_ATOMS: atom_id res chain seq x y z
N MET A 1 6.15 9.66 12.54
CA MET A 1 5.65 8.97 11.35
C MET A 1 4.67 9.92 10.68
N GLU A 2 4.93 10.32 9.45
CA GLU A 2 4.11 11.31 8.74
C GLU A 2 2.85 10.64 8.19
N ARG A 3 1.72 11.35 8.24
CA ARG A 3 0.47 10.89 7.62
C ARG A 3 0.46 11.33 6.17
N VAL A 4 0.20 10.39 5.27
CA VAL A 4 0.21 10.62 3.83
C VAL A 4 -1.12 10.18 3.22
N SER A 5 -1.41 10.66 2.01
CA SER A 5 -2.53 10.13 1.24
C SER A 5 -2.21 8.74 0.70
N GLU A 6 -3.27 7.98 0.43
CA GLU A 6 -3.16 6.64 -0.18
C GLU A 6 -2.47 6.69 -1.56
N GLU A 7 -2.74 7.75 -2.36
CA GLU A 7 -2.09 7.96 -3.66
C GLU A 7 -0.61 8.34 -3.54
N ALA A 8 -0.24 9.14 -2.53
CA ALA A 8 1.17 9.42 -2.27
C ALA A 8 1.94 8.14 -1.89
N CYS A 9 1.33 7.28 -1.08
CA CYS A 9 1.91 5.98 -0.70
C CYS A 9 2.11 5.06 -1.92
N LYS A 10 1.10 4.98 -2.78
CA LYS A 10 1.18 4.23 -4.05
C LYS A 10 2.26 4.79 -4.96
N LYS A 11 2.34 6.13 -5.12
CA LYS A 11 3.35 6.79 -5.95
C LYS A 11 4.76 6.51 -5.43
N ALA A 12 4.98 6.58 -4.12
CA ALA A 12 6.27 6.28 -3.51
C ALA A 12 6.77 4.86 -3.88
N CYS A 13 5.89 3.85 -3.84
CA CYS A 13 6.26 2.50 -4.28
C CYS A 13 6.53 2.38 -5.78
N LEU A 14 5.80 3.13 -6.62
CA LEU A 14 6.06 3.13 -8.06
C LEU A 14 7.44 3.72 -8.38
N ASP A 15 7.81 4.79 -7.67
CA ASP A 15 9.08 5.51 -7.85
C ASP A 15 10.28 4.79 -7.20
N ASP A 16 10.05 3.82 -6.32
CA ASP A 16 11.09 2.98 -5.69
C ASP A 16 11.26 1.63 -6.42
N CYS A 17 12.45 1.37 -6.94
CA CYS A 17 12.79 0.11 -7.63
C CYS A 17 12.86 -1.10 -6.70
N ALA A 18 13.13 -0.90 -5.41
CA ALA A 18 13.14 -1.97 -4.42
C ALA A 18 11.73 -2.31 -3.92
N CYS A 19 10.74 -1.43 -4.12
CA CYS A 19 9.40 -1.65 -3.61
C CYS A 19 8.61 -2.68 -4.42
N ALA A 20 8.13 -3.72 -3.74
CA ALA A 20 7.23 -4.74 -4.26
C ALA A 20 5.74 -4.46 -3.92
N ALA A 21 5.45 -3.78 -2.80
CA ALA A 21 4.09 -3.41 -2.43
C ALA A 21 4.01 -2.19 -1.52
N ALA A 22 2.89 -1.47 -1.59
CA ALA A 22 2.54 -0.38 -0.68
C ALA A 22 1.39 -0.81 0.23
N GLN A 23 1.64 -0.84 1.54
CA GLN A 23 0.62 -1.04 2.55
C GLN A 23 0.19 0.30 3.14
N PHE A 24 -1.10 0.57 3.12
CA PHE A 24 -1.69 1.78 3.66
C PHE A 24 -2.62 1.45 4.82
N TYR A 25 -2.40 2.05 5.98
CA TYR A 25 -3.27 1.94 7.15
C TYR A 25 -4.07 3.23 7.28
N TYR A 26 -5.40 3.13 7.25
CA TYR A 26 -6.26 4.30 7.36
C TYR A 26 -6.20 4.86 8.79
N GLY A 27 -6.05 6.17 8.89
CA GLY A 27 -6.23 6.88 10.16
C GLY A 27 -7.70 6.98 10.56
N ARG A 28 -7.96 7.75 11.62
CA ARG A 28 -9.33 8.01 12.10
C ARG A 28 -10.18 8.78 11.07
N ASP A 29 -9.52 9.54 10.20
CA ASP A 29 -10.11 10.27 9.09
C ASP A 29 -9.65 9.63 7.77
N ALA A 30 -10.56 9.43 6.81
CA ALA A 30 -10.27 8.71 5.57
C ALA A 30 -9.33 9.47 4.59
N GLY A 31 -8.86 10.67 4.95
CA GLY A 31 -8.04 11.53 4.09
C GLY A 31 -6.55 11.22 4.13
N ASP A 32 -6.05 10.66 5.22
CA ASP A 32 -4.63 10.38 5.42
C ASP A 32 -4.40 9.18 6.35
N GLY A 33 -3.19 8.63 6.30
CA GLY A 33 -2.87 7.40 7.00
C GLY A 33 -1.40 7.11 7.02
N PHE A 34 -1.05 5.91 7.48
CA PHE A 34 0.33 5.47 7.56
C PHE A 34 0.69 4.59 6.35
N CYS A 35 1.83 4.87 5.74
CA CYS A 35 2.34 4.16 4.58
C CYS A 35 3.56 3.30 4.94
N TYR A 36 3.56 2.06 4.48
CA TYR A 36 4.68 1.14 4.63
C TYR A 36 5.01 0.53 3.26
N LEU A 37 6.23 0.78 2.78
CA LEU A 37 6.73 0.19 1.55
C LEU A 37 7.38 -1.15 1.87
N GLN A 38 6.94 -2.19 1.19
CA GLN A 38 7.44 -3.55 1.34
C GLN A 38 8.41 -3.83 0.19
N SER A 39 9.65 -4.19 0.50
CA SER A 39 10.63 -4.61 -0.51
C SER A 39 10.36 -6.00 -1.05
N GLU A 40 9.75 -6.86 -0.23
CA GLU A 40 9.40 -8.25 -0.57
C GLU A 40 8.00 -8.57 -0.02
N VAL A 41 7.29 -9.50 -0.68
CA VAL A 41 5.97 -9.97 -0.25
C VAL A 41 5.97 -11.49 -0.25
N PHE A 42 6.02 -12.09 0.94
CA PHE A 42 6.00 -13.56 1.11
C PHE A 42 4.59 -14.13 1.21
N SER A 43 3.69 -13.41 1.88
CA SER A 43 2.31 -13.85 2.13
C SER A 43 1.38 -12.66 2.30
N LEU A 44 0.09 -12.86 2.04
CA LEU A 44 -0.95 -11.85 2.19
C LEU A 44 -2.09 -12.39 3.04
N GLN A 45 -2.65 -11.54 3.89
CA GLN A 45 -3.80 -11.84 4.71
C GLN A 45 -4.81 -10.71 4.63
N THR A 46 -6.09 -11.06 4.50
CA THR A 46 -7.17 -10.08 4.57
C THR A 46 -7.32 -9.58 6.00
N VAL A 47 -7.33 -8.26 6.17
CA VAL A 47 -7.64 -7.63 7.44
C VAL A 47 -9.11 -7.84 7.75
N ARG A 48 -9.41 -8.27 9.00
CA ARG A 48 -10.76 -8.39 9.54
C ARG A 48 -10.97 -7.25 10.54
N PRO A 49 -11.58 -6.12 10.12
CA PRO A 49 -11.70 -4.93 10.96
C PRO A 49 -12.43 -5.19 12.28
N GLU A 50 -13.30 -6.21 12.31
CA GLU A 50 -14.03 -6.62 13.52
C GLU A 50 -13.12 -7.20 14.60
N VAL A 51 -11.95 -7.72 14.22
CA VAL A 51 -10.98 -8.38 15.11
C VAL A 51 -9.83 -7.46 15.46
N VAL A 52 -9.30 -6.71 14.48
CA VAL A 52 -8.08 -5.92 14.65
C VAL A 52 -8.34 -4.41 14.73
N HIS A 53 -9.58 -3.97 14.53
CA HIS A 53 -10.03 -2.58 14.71
C HIS A 53 -9.30 -1.54 13.85
N TYR A 54 -8.75 -1.94 12.70
CA TYR A 54 -8.22 -1.04 11.69
C TYR A 54 -8.59 -1.50 10.29
N ASN A 55 -8.62 -0.55 9.36
CA ASN A 55 -8.71 -0.81 7.93
C ASN A 55 -7.34 -0.62 7.29
N SER A 56 -7.02 -1.45 6.31
CA SER A 56 -5.79 -1.31 5.53
C SER A 56 -6.01 -1.78 4.10
N THR A 57 -5.31 -1.15 3.17
CA THR A 57 -5.23 -1.55 1.77
C THR A 57 -3.79 -1.95 1.46
N MET A 58 -3.64 -3.06 0.73
CA MET A 58 -2.36 -3.50 0.19
C MET A 58 -2.38 -3.39 -1.34
N ARG A 59 -1.43 -2.66 -1.92
CA ARG A 59 -1.23 -2.56 -3.38
C ARG A 59 0.06 -3.23 -3.79
N ILE A 60 -0.05 -4.32 -4.55
CA ILE A 60 1.08 -5.05 -5.10
C ILE A 60 1.53 -4.38 -6.41
N LYS A 61 2.83 -4.12 -6.55
CA LYS A 61 3.42 -3.61 -7.78
C LYS A 61 3.57 -4.77 -8.77
N VAL A 62 2.87 -4.70 -9.88
CA VAL A 62 2.92 -5.70 -10.95
C VAL A 62 3.51 -5.09 -12.21
N GLN A 63 4.22 -5.88 -13.00
CA GLN A 63 4.71 -5.43 -14.30
C GLN A 63 3.51 -5.23 -15.24
N ALA A 64 3.33 -4.01 -15.74
CA ALA A 64 2.40 -3.78 -16.84
C ALA A 64 2.93 -4.55 -18.06
N LYS A 65 2.11 -5.43 -18.64
CA LYS A 65 2.42 -5.94 -19.98
C LYS A 65 2.48 -4.72 -20.89
N SER A 66 3.58 -4.55 -21.62
CA SER A 66 3.64 -3.56 -22.69
C SER A 66 2.44 -3.83 -23.59
N ALA A 67 1.50 -2.89 -23.65
CA ALA A 67 0.66 -2.80 -24.84
C ALA A 67 1.66 -2.55 -25.96
N ARG A 68 1.93 -3.59 -26.76
CA ARG A 68 2.57 -3.37 -28.06
C ARG A 68 1.51 -2.62 -28.85
N ILE A 69 1.66 -1.30 -28.91
CA ILE A 69 0.91 -0.44 -29.85
C ILE A 69 1.61 -0.55 -31.20
#